data_AF-A0A919JSR5-F1
#
_entry.id   AF-A0A919JSR5-F1
#
_cell.length_a   1.000
_cell.length_b   1.000
_cell.length_c   1.000
_cell.angle_alpha   90.00
_cell.angle_beta   90.00
_cell.angle_gamma   90.00
#
_symmetry.space_group_name_H-M   'P 1'
#
loop_
_entity.id
_entity.type
_entity.pdbx_description
1 polymer ?
#
loop_
_entity_poly.entity_id
_entity_poly.type
_entity_poly.pdbx_seq_one_letter_code
_entity_poly.pdbx_strand_id
1 'polypeptide(L)'
;MPDHPDRPPATVAARLNQLFATITWTDERGRTREYSNPQVARAITDDPAHDTSVSRVYLATLRSGANANPTVAVLKAIAKFFDERRPAGRPPVTASFLLGEDDPAGEDPEARELRHKLADRQVRMIAMRAGDMSPAVRRQVLRMLDVLGQTGDPGSSPGDGSDNGPSPG
;
A
#
# COMPACT_ATOMS: atom_id res chain seq x y z
N MET A 1 14.23 10.28 -14.75
CA MET A 1 13.44 9.72 -13.63
C MET A 1 13.87 8.28 -13.44
N PRO A 2 14.37 7.85 -12.27
CA PRO A 2 14.69 6.44 -12.06
C PRO A 2 13.43 5.70 -11.56
N ASP A 3 13.01 4.69 -12.32
CA ASP A 3 12.04 3.68 -11.88
C ASP A 3 12.54 3.02 -10.61
N HIS A 4 11.78 3.17 -9.51
CA HIS A 4 12.07 2.46 -8.26
C HIS A 4 11.61 1.00 -8.39
N PRO A 5 12.47 0.00 -8.16
CA PRO A 5 12.16 -1.41 -8.35
C PRO A 5 11.10 -1.97 -7.38
N ASP A 6 10.69 -1.18 -6.38
CA ASP A 6 9.72 -1.59 -5.34
C ASP A 6 8.28 -1.12 -5.59
N ARG A 7 7.98 -0.47 -6.74
CA ARG A 7 6.60 -0.09 -7.07
C ARG A 7 5.81 -1.32 -7.54
N PRO A 8 4.65 -1.63 -6.93
CA PRO A 8 3.78 -2.67 -7.45
C PRO A 8 3.37 -2.36 -8.90
N PRO A 9 3.27 -3.38 -9.77
CA PRO A 9 2.92 -3.15 -11.17
C PRO A 9 1.57 -2.43 -11.31
N ALA A 10 1.48 -1.48 -12.24
CA ALA A 10 0.35 -0.55 -12.35
C ALA A 10 -0.94 -1.17 -12.96
N THR A 11 -0.88 -2.39 -13.50
CA THR A 11 -2.01 -3.03 -14.20
C THR A 11 -2.37 -4.38 -13.60
N VAL A 12 -3.64 -4.77 -13.75
CA VAL A 12 -4.15 -6.11 -13.37
C VAL A 12 -3.28 -7.21 -14.01
N ALA A 13 -2.95 -7.05 -15.31
CA ALA A 13 -2.12 -7.98 -16.05
C ALA A 13 -0.73 -8.14 -15.40
N ALA A 14 -0.08 -7.03 -15.05
CA ALA A 14 1.26 -7.06 -14.50
C ALA A 14 1.28 -7.57 -13.05
N ARG A 15 0.27 -7.26 -12.22
CA ARG A 15 0.09 -7.86 -10.89
C ARG A 15 -0.20 -9.35 -10.96
N LEU A 16 -1.02 -9.77 -11.92
CA LEU A 16 -1.27 -11.18 -12.16
C LEU A 16 0.01 -11.91 -12.59
N ASN A 17 0.80 -11.32 -13.49
CA ASN A 17 2.09 -11.88 -13.88
C ASN A 17 3.07 -11.98 -12.70
N GLN A 18 3.08 -10.98 -11.82
CA GLN A 18 3.87 -11.02 -10.58
C GLN A 18 3.47 -12.19 -9.67
N LEU A 19 2.17 -12.45 -9.48
CA LEU A 19 1.69 -13.56 -8.66
C LEU A 19 2.16 -14.92 -9.21
N PHE A 20 2.07 -15.12 -10.52
CA PHE A 20 2.53 -16.36 -11.16
C PHE A 20 4.05 -16.57 -11.02
N ALA A 21 4.85 -15.49 -11.08
CA ALA A 21 6.30 -15.57 -10.94
C ALA A 21 6.75 -15.79 -9.48
N THR A 22 5.98 -15.28 -8.51
CA THR A 22 6.35 -15.32 -7.09
C THR A 22 5.76 -16.50 -6.33
N ILE A 23 4.58 -16.96 -6.72
CA ILE A 23 3.88 -18.07 -6.07
C ILE A 23 4.11 -19.31 -6.90
N THR A 24 4.99 -20.16 -6.39
CA THR A 24 5.47 -21.37 -7.05
C THR A 24 5.02 -22.61 -6.28
N TRP A 25 5.10 -23.77 -6.92
CA TRP A 25 4.85 -25.06 -6.30
C TRP A 25 6.03 -25.99 -6.54
N THR A 26 6.21 -26.96 -5.64
CA THR A 26 7.26 -27.97 -5.76
C THR A 26 6.71 -29.19 -6.48
N ASP A 27 7.32 -29.56 -7.60
CA ASP A 27 6.95 -30.77 -8.34
C ASP A 27 7.37 -32.05 -7.61
N GLU A 28 6.90 -33.21 -8.07
CA GLU A 28 7.22 -34.53 -7.51
C GLU A 28 8.73 -34.84 -7.51
N ARG A 29 9.51 -34.09 -8.30
CA ARG A 29 10.97 -34.22 -8.40
C ARG A 29 11.70 -33.17 -7.56
N GLY A 30 10.99 -32.46 -6.68
CA GLY A 30 11.55 -31.46 -5.79
C GLY A 30 11.89 -30.12 -6.46
N ARG A 31 11.44 -29.87 -7.69
CA ARG A 31 11.77 -28.64 -8.43
C ARG A 31 10.68 -27.60 -8.24
N THR A 32 11.08 -26.38 -7.95
CA THR A 32 10.17 -25.22 -7.90
C THR A 32 9.72 -24.84 -9.31
N ARG A 33 8.41 -24.74 -9.51
CA ARG A 33 7.76 -24.43 -10.78
C ARG A 33 6.71 -23.33 -10.59
N GLU A 34 6.58 -22.47 -11.58
CA GLU A 34 5.44 -21.56 -11.68
C GLU A 34 4.17 -22.33 -12.02
N TYR A 35 3.02 -21.79 -11.62
CA TYR A 35 1.75 -22.32 -12.09
C TYR A 35 1.53 -21.98 -13.57
N SER A 36 0.97 -22.91 -14.33
CA SER A 36 0.56 -22.64 -15.72
C SER A 36 -0.88 -22.17 -15.82
N ASN A 37 -1.23 -21.42 -16.89
CA ASN A 37 -2.61 -20.97 -17.11
C ASN A 37 -3.64 -22.11 -17.06
N PRO A 38 -3.41 -23.30 -17.67
CA PRO A 38 -4.34 -24.42 -17.57
C PRO A 38 -4.51 -24.94 -16.14
N GLN A 39 -3.44 -24.97 -15.34
CA GLN A 39 -3.51 -25.42 -13.94
C GLN A 39 -4.36 -24.46 -13.11
N VAL A 40 -4.13 -23.15 -13.23
CA VAL A 40 -4.89 -22.14 -12.48
C VAL A 40 -6.36 -22.11 -12.92
N ALA A 41 -6.62 -22.12 -14.23
CA ALA A 41 -7.99 -22.14 -14.78
C ALA A 41 -8.79 -23.33 -14.26
N ARG A 42 -8.18 -24.52 -14.26
CA ARG A 42 -8.80 -25.74 -13.76
C ARG A 42 -9.02 -25.69 -12.26
N ALA A 43 -8.01 -25.31 -11.49
CA ALA A 43 -8.12 -25.24 -10.03
C ALA A 43 -9.21 -24.26 -9.58
N ILE A 44 -9.37 -23.13 -10.28
CA ILE A 44 -10.47 -22.19 -10.04
C ILE A 44 -11.80 -22.85 -10.41
N THR A 45 -11.93 -23.39 -11.62
CA THR A 45 -13.22 -23.96 -12.09
C THR A 45 -13.68 -25.15 -11.24
N ASP A 46 -12.75 -25.95 -10.71
CA ASP A 46 -13.03 -27.12 -9.88
C ASP A 46 -13.25 -26.74 -8.39
N ASP A 47 -13.11 -25.47 -8.00
CA ASP A 47 -13.27 -25.01 -6.61
C ASP A 47 -14.75 -24.90 -6.21
N PRO A 48 -15.22 -25.71 -5.24
CA PRO A 48 -16.62 -25.67 -4.80
C PRO A 48 -16.98 -24.42 -3.98
N ALA A 49 -16.01 -23.58 -3.60
CA ALA A 49 -16.26 -22.37 -2.83
C ALA A 49 -16.96 -21.26 -3.63
N HIS A 50 -17.07 -21.38 -4.96
CA HIS A 50 -17.72 -20.41 -5.82
C HIS A 50 -18.19 -20.99 -7.17
N ASP A 51 -19.18 -20.37 -7.81
CA ASP A 51 -19.69 -20.80 -9.13
C ASP A 51 -18.94 -20.20 -10.32
N THR A 52 -17.71 -19.71 -10.12
CA THR A 52 -16.93 -19.01 -11.15
C THR A 52 -16.08 -19.99 -11.97
N SER A 53 -16.39 -20.11 -13.27
CA SER A 53 -15.54 -20.83 -14.22
C SER A 53 -14.58 -19.89 -14.95
N VAL A 54 -13.32 -20.32 -15.08
CA VAL A 54 -12.26 -19.57 -15.74
C VAL A 54 -11.57 -20.46 -16.76
N SER A 55 -11.50 -20.01 -18.02
CA SER A 55 -10.82 -20.77 -19.08
C SER A 55 -9.33 -20.43 -19.18
N ARG A 56 -8.52 -21.38 -19.70
CA ARG A 56 -7.08 -21.16 -19.94
C ARG A 56 -6.82 -19.97 -20.87
N VAL A 57 -7.69 -19.78 -21.88
CA VAL A 57 -7.55 -18.72 -22.89
C VAL A 57 -7.87 -17.38 -22.25
N TYR A 58 -8.89 -17.33 -21.41
CA TYR A 58 -9.25 -16.12 -20.68
C TYR A 58 -8.15 -15.68 -19.70
N LEU A 59 -7.53 -16.60 -18.95
CA LEU A 59 -6.35 -16.25 -18.13
C LEU A 59 -5.19 -15.73 -18.98
N ALA A 60 -4.95 -16.31 -20.16
CA ALA A 60 -3.89 -15.83 -21.04
C ALA A 60 -4.15 -14.39 -21.52
N THR A 61 -5.40 -14.04 -21.86
CA THR A 61 -5.75 -12.68 -22.29
C THR A 61 -5.74 -11.66 -21.14
N LEU A 62 -6.07 -12.08 -19.92
CA LEU A 62 -5.91 -11.25 -18.72
C LEU A 62 -4.42 -10.96 -18.45
N ARG A 63 -3.57 -11.99 -18.53
CA ARG A 63 -2.11 -11.86 -18.31
C ARG A 63 -1.40 -11.03 -19.37
N SER A 64 -1.88 -11.04 -20.60
CA SER A 64 -1.34 -10.19 -21.68
C SER A 64 -1.88 -8.76 -21.64
N GLY A 65 -2.93 -8.49 -20.85
CA GLY A 65 -3.64 -7.21 -20.84
C GLY A 65 -4.57 -7.00 -22.03
N ALA A 66 -4.73 -7.99 -22.90
CA ALA A 66 -5.68 -7.93 -24.03
C ALA A 66 -7.14 -7.89 -23.56
N ASN A 67 -7.42 -8.45 -22.37
CA ASN A 67 -8.68 -8.23 -21.68
C ASN A 67 -8.39 -7.48 -20.37
N ALA A 68 -8.83 -6.21 -20.30
CA ALA A 68 -8.52 -5.34 -19.19
C ALA A 68 -9.63 -5.29 -18.11
N ASN A 69 -10.79 -5.91 -18.34
CA ASN A 69 -11.95 -5.74 -17.45
C ASN A 69 -12.55 -7.09 -17.01
N PRO A 70 -11.84 -7.87 -16.18
CA PRO A 70 -12.40 -9.06 -15.55
C PRO A 70 -13.52 -8.71 -14.56
N THR A 71 -14.46 -9.64 -14.38
CA THR A 71 -15.48 -9.49 -13.33
C THR A 71 -14.85 -9.61 -11.94
N VAL A 72 -15.47 -8.96 -10.94
CA VAL A 72 -15.03 -9.07 -9.55
C VAL A 72 -15.02 -10.51 -9.06
N ALA A 73 -15.95 -11.35 -9.53
CA ALA A 73 -16.00 -12.78 -9.19
C ALA A 73 -14.73 -13.52 -9.66
N VAL A 74 -14.30 -13.28 -10.90
CA VAL A 74 -13.06 -13.83 -11.45
C VAL A 74 -11.85 -13.35 -10.66
N LEU A 75 -11.78 -12.06 -10.33
CA LEU A 75 -10.67 -11.50 -9.55
C LEU A 75 -10.59 -12.12 -8.15
N LYS A 76 -11.72 -12.30 -7.48
CA LYS A 76 -11.79 -12.97 -6.16
C LYS A 76 -11.32 -14.43 -6.25
N ALA A 77 -11.77 -15.16 -7.26
CA ALA A 77 -11.37 -16.55 -7.48
C ALA A 77 -9.87 -16.69 -7.73
N ILE A 78 -9.30 -15.83 -8.59
CA ILE A 78 -7.86 -15.77 -8.85
C ILE A 78 -7.09 -15.42 -7.57
N ALA A 79 -7.53 -14.39 -6.84
CA ALA A 79 -6.88 -13.95 -5.61
C ALA A 79 -6.86 -15.06 -4.56
N LYS A 80 -8.00 -15.74 -4.33
CA LYS A 80 -8.12 -16.88 -3.42
C LYS A 80 -7.13 -17.99 -3.77
N PHE A 81 -7.09 -18.40 -5.04
CA PHE A 81 -6.17 -19.45 -5.49
C PHE A 81 -4.72 -19.16 -5.08
N PHE A 82 -4.25 -17.93 -5.32
CA PHE A 82 -2.88 -17.53 -5.03
C PHE A 82 -2.63 -17.31 -3.54
N ASP A 83 -3.57 -16.72 -2.80
CA ASP A 83 -3.42 -16.46 -1.37
C ASP A 83 -3.23 -17.77 -0.57
N GLU A 84 -4.00 -18.81 -0.91
CA GLU A 84 -3.92 -20.13 -0.26
C GLU A 84 -2.58 -20.86 -0.50
N ARG A 85 -1.89 -20.54 -1.61
CA ARG A 85 -0.69 -21.25 -2.07
C ARG A 85 0.60 -20.50 -1.75
N ARG A 86 0.48 -19.41 -0.98
CA ARG A 86 1.55 -18.49 -0.71
C ARG A 86 2.23 -18.80 0.63
N PRO A 87 3.54 -18.53 0.77
CA PRO A 87 4.22 -18.61 2.05
C PRO A 87 3.61 -17.67 3.11
N ALA A 88 3.58 -18.14 4.35
CA ALA A 88 3.10 -17.38 5.51
C ALA A 88 3.93 -16.11 5.75
N GLY A 89 3.30 -15.07 6.31
CA GLY A 89 3.97 -13.82 6.69
C GLY A 89 4.00 -12.72 5.61
N ARG A 90 3.29 -12.88 4.50
CA ARG A 90 3.12 -11.83 3.47
C ARG A 90 1.70 -11.19 3.53
N PRO A 91 1.47 -9.97 2.99
CA PRO A 91 0.15 -9.30 2.99
C PRO A 91 -0.88 -9.97 2.07
N PRO A 92 -2.12 -10.26 2.48
CA PRO A 92 -3.06 -11.11 1.75
C PRO A 92 -3.24 -10.70 0.28
N VAL A 93 -3.37 -11.68 -0.62
CA VAL A 93 -3.70 -11.42 -2.02
C VAL A 93 -5.22 -11.29 -2.14
N THR A 94 -5.69 -10.09 -2.50
CA THR A 94 -7.13 -9.77 -2.63
C THR A 94 -7.48 -9.33 -4.05
N ALA A 95 -8.77 -9.20 -4.35
CA ALA A 95 -9.22 -8.57 -5.59
C ALA A 95 -8.79 -7.09 -5.67
N SER A 96 -8.80 -6.37 -4.54
CA SER A 96 -8.34 -4.98 -4.42
C SER A 96 -6.84 -4.84 -4.71
N PHE A 97 -6.02 -5.80 -4.28
CA PHE A 97 -4.63 -5.89 -4.69
C PHE A 97 -4.51 -6.01 -6.21
N LEU A 98 -5.25 -6.92 -6.86
CA LEU A 98 -5.20 -7.08 -8.32
C LEU A 98 -5.63 -5.80 -9.06
N LEU A 99 -6.58 -5.05 -8.50
CA LEU A 99 -7.11 -3.81 -9.08
C LEU A 99 -6.24 -2.57 -8.85
N GLY A 100 -5.27 -2.62 -7.95
CA GLY A 100 -4.47 -1.42 -7.63
C GLY A 100 -4.89 -0.68 -6.37
N GLU A 101 -6.00 -1.07 -5.75
CA GLU A 101 -6.63 -0.34 -4.64
C GLU A 101 -5.84 -0.44 -3.33
N ASP A 102 -5.14 -1.56 -3.12
CA ASP A 102 -4.31 -1.79 -1.91
C ASP A 102 -2.88 -1.26 -2.08
N ASP A 103 -2.58 -0.52 -3.15
CA ASP A 103 -1.24 0.01 -3.38
C ASP A 103 -0.99 1.24 -2.50
N PRO A 104 -0.07 1.18 -1.52
CA PRO A 104 0.28 2.38 -0.79
C PRO A 104 0.84 3.43 -1.74
N ALA A 105 1.49 3.10 -2.87
CA ALA A 105 1.95 4.09 -3.85
C ALA A 105 0.80 4.78 -4.61
N GLY A 106 -0.42 4.22 -4.60
CA GLY A 106 -1.65 4.86 -5.07
C GLY A 106 -2.48 5.51 -3.96
N GLU A 107 -2.10 5.32 -2.69
CA GLU A 107 -2.68 6.01 -1.54
C GLU A 107 -2.39 7.51 -1.67
N ASP A 108 -3.45 8.32 -1.59
CA ASP A 108 -3.37 9.78 -1.55
C ASP A 108 -2.26 10.21 -0.56
N PRO A 109 -1.28 11.02 -0.98
CA PRO A 109 -0.20 11.46 -0.09
C PRO A 109 -0.72 12.07 1.22
N GLU A 110 -1.87 12.76 1.19
CA GLU A 110 -2.51 13.28 2.41
C GLU A 110 -3.02 12.15 3.32
N ALA A 111 -3.67 11.13 2.75
CA ALA A 111 -4.14 9.96 3.49
C ALA A 111 -2.99 9.18 4.13
N ARG A 112 -1.89 9.00 3.38
CA ARG A 112 -0.66 8.39 3.91
C ARG A 112 -0.07 9.20 5.06
N GLU A 113 0.07 10.52 4.88
CA GLU A 113 0.62 11.41 5.91
C GLU A 113 -0.26 11.39 7.17
N LEU A 114 -1.58 11.43 7.01
CA LEU A 114 -2.53 11.30 8.11
C LEU A 114 -2.35 9.97 8.85
N ARG A 115 -2.26 8.85 8.12
CA ARG A 115 -2.02 7.52 8.71
C ARG A 115 -0.72 7.47 9.50
N HIS A 116 0.33 8.07 8.97
CA HIS A 116 1.63 8.19 9.64
C HIS A 116 1.52 9.02 10.93
N LYS A 117 0.88 10.21 10.88
CA LYS A 117 0.65 11.05 12.06
C LYS A 117 -0.20 10.34 13.13
N LEU A 118 -1.24 9.61 12.72
CA LEU A 118 -2.12 8.85 13.61
C LEU A 118 -1.48 7.57 14.18
N ALA A 119 -0.34 7.11 13.69
CA ALA A 119 0.37 5.99 14.31
C ALA A 119 0.82 6.35 15.75
N ASP A 120 1.17 7.62 15.96
CA ASP A 120 1.55 8.15 17.26
C ASP A 120 0.37 8.12 18.27
N ARG A 121 0.64 7.57 19.45
CA ARG A 121 -0.37 7.42 20.52
C ARG A 121 -0.81 8.77 21.08
N GLN A 122 0.09 9.71 21.27
CA GLN A 122 -0.22 11.05 21.77
C GLN A 122 -1.06 11.83 20.76
N VAL A 123 -0.73 11.75 19.47
CA VAL A 123 -1.54 12.35 18.39
C VAL A 123 -2.96 11.79 18.38
N ARG A 124 -3.12 10.46 18.50
CA ARG A 124 -4.46 9.83 18.64
C ARG A 124 -5.22 10.34 19.86
N MET A 125 -4.57 10.46 21.01
CA MET A 125 -5.22 10.97 22.23
C MET A 125 -5.70 12.41 22.09
N ILE A 126 -4.93 13.26 21.40
CA ILE A 126 -5.33 14.65 21.11
C ILE A 126 -6.53 14.66 20.15
N ALA A 127 -6.47 13.88 19.07
CA ALA A 127 -7.55 13.79 18.09
C ALA A 127 -8.88 13.34 18.72
N MET A 128 -8.85 12.29 19.55
CA MET A 128 -10.04 11.80 20.27
C MET A 128 -10.64 12.89 21.17
N ARG A 129 -9.81 13.58 21.97
CA ARG A 129 -10.28 14.68 22.82
C ARG A 129 -10.82 15.86 22.02
N ALA A 130 -10.19 16.20 20.90
CA ALA A 130 -10.64 17.29 20.03
C ALA A 130 -11.96 16.96 19.31
N GLY A 131 -12.27 15.68 19.11
CA GLY A 131 -13.55 15.20 18.59
C GLY A 131 -14.72 15.48 19.52
N ASP A 132 -14.50 15.38 20.83
CA ASP A 132 -15.52 15.64 21.86
C ASP A 132 -15.74 17.14 22.15
N MET A 133 -14.87 18.01 21.62
CA MET A 133 -14.95 19.46 21.83
C MET A 133 -15.96 20.13 20.91
N SER A 134 -16.56 21.22 21.38
CA SER A 134 -17.37 22.09 20.52
C SER A 134 -16.51 22.71 19.40
N PRO A 135 -17.09 23.04 18.23
CA PRO A 135 -16.34 23.63 17.12
C PRO A 135 -15.59 24.92 17.49
N ALA A 136 -16.15 25.73 18.39
CA ALA A 136 -15.52 26.96 18.87
C ALA A 136 -14.25 26.68 19.68
N VAL A 137 -14.32 25.70 20.59
CA VAL A 137 -13.19 25.28 21.42
C VAL A 137 -12.10 24.63 20.56
N ARG A 138 -12.49 23.76 19.60
CA ARG A 138 -11.54 23.15 18.66
C ARG A 138 -10.73 24.19 17.87
N ARG A 139 -11.37 25.27 17.40
CA ARG A 139 -10.68 26.39 16.73
C ARG A 139 -9.69 27.11 17.65
N GLN A 140 -10.02 27.27 18.92
CA GLN A 140 -9.11 27.92 19.88
C GLN A 140 -7.88 27.05 20.17
N VAL A 141 -8.06 25.74 20.31
CA VAL A 141 -6.96 24.78 20.48
C VAL A 141 -6.04 24.78 19.26
N LEU A 142 -6.59 24.77 18.04
CA LEU A 142 -5.78 24.85 16.82
C LEU A 142 -4.88 26.10 16.80
N ARG A 143 -5.43 27.28 17.13
CA ARG A 143 -4.62 28.52 17.22
C ARG A 143 -3.51 28.44 18.25
N MET A 144 -3.74 27.75 19.38
CA MET A 144 -2.71 27.58 20.40
C MET A 144 -1.59 26.65 19.91
N LEU A 145 -1.93 25.57 19.21
CA LEU A 145 -0.95 24.69 18.58
C LEU A 145 -0.11 25.42 17.53
N ASP A 146 -0.70 26.31 16.74
CA ASP A 146 0.01 27.12 15.74
C ASP A 146 1.11 27.98 16.39
N VAL A 147 0.80 28.62 17.54
CA VAL A 147 1.77 29.46 18.28
C VAL A 147 2.89 28.61 18.90
N LEU A 148 2.55 27.47 19.48
CA LEU A 148 3.52 26.57 20.12
C LEU A 148 4.43 25.86 19.09
N GLY A 149 3.91 25.56 17.90
CA GLY A 149 4.69 24.97 16.81
C GLY A 149 5.77 25.92 16.25
N GLN A 150 5.51 27.23 16.28
CA GLN A 150 6.48 28.25 15.82
C GLN A 150 7.66 28.47 16.79
N THR A 151 7.51 28.08 18.06
CA THR A 151 8.53 28.27 19.10
C THR A 151 9.45 27.06 19.27
N GLY A 152 9.19 25.96 18.55
CA GLY A 152 9.88 24.68 18.70
C GLY A 152 11.03 24.41 17.73
N ASP A 153 11.58 25.42 17.04
CA ASP A 153 12.78 25.26 16.21
C ASP A 153 14.04 25.64 17.02
N PRO A 154 14.81 24.69 17.59
CA PRO A 154 16.01 25.01 18.37
C PRO A 154 17.23 25.37 17.48
N GLY A 155 17.03 25.71 16.20
CA GLY A 155 18.11 25.94 15.23
C GLY A 155 18.62 27.38 15.07
N SER A 156 18.05 28.38 15.74
CA SER A 156 18.49 29.78 15.59
C SER A 156 19.06 30.35 16.89
N SER A 157 20.32 30.01 17.20
CA SER A 157 21.12 30.84 18.12
C SER A 157 21.33 32.21 17.46
N PRO A 158 20.96 33.32 18.12
CA PRO A 158 21.35 34.64 17.66
C PRO A 158 22.87 34.74 17.73
N GLY A 159 23.49 34.99 16.57
CA GLY A 159 24.92 35.20 16.43
C GLY A 159 25.40 36.21 17.45
N ASP A 160 26.33 35.76 18.27
CA ASP A 160 27.15 36.55 19.18
C ASP A 160 27.72 37.76 18.42
N GLY A 161 27.17 38.93 18.74
CA GLY A 161 27.63 40.20 18.20
C GLY A 161 29.02 40.47 18.74
N SER A 162 30.04 40.08 17.97
CA SER A 162 31.42 40.53 18.17
C SER A 162 31.49 42.04 17.97
N ASP A 163 31.28 42.74 19.07
CA ASP A 163 31.63 44.14 19.31
C ASP A 163 33.14 44.28 19.19
N ASN A 164 33.60 44.63 17.98
CA ASN A 164 35.01 44.94 17.73
C ASN A 164 35.21 46.46 17.89
N GLY A 165 35.22 46.90 19.15
CA GLY A 165 35.61 48.25 19.54
C GLY A 165 37.14 48.42 19.45
N PRO A 166 37.66 49.52 18.88
CA PRO A 166 39.10 49.72 18.72
C PRO A 166 39.75 50.08 20.06
N SER A 167 40.84 49.41 20.44
CA SER A 167 41.70 49.85 21.55
C SER A 167 42.98 50.54 21.04
N PRO A 168 43.36 51.68 21.62
CA PRO A 168 44.60 52.40 21.33
C PRO A 168 45.76 51.91 22.21
N GLY A 169 46.98 52.00 21.70
CA GLY A 169 48.22 51.70 22.43
C GLY A 169 49.42 51.69 21.52
#